data_AF-A0A4R8K1T0-F1
#
_entry.id   AF-A0A4R8K1T0-F1
#
_cell.length_a   1.000
_cell.length_b   1.000
_cell.length_c   1.000
_cell.angle_alpha   90.00
_cell.angle_beta   90.00
_cell.angle_gamma   90.00
#
_symmetry.space_group_name_H-M   'P 1'
#
loop_
_entity.id
_entity.type
_entity.pdbx_description
1 polymer ?
#
loop_
_entity_poly.entity_id
_entity_poly.type
_entity_poly.pdbx_seq_one_letter_code
_entity_poly.pdbx_strand_id
1 'polypeptide(L)'
;MCAICNFKVDFGVGHPLALTVAVATRKAIDSGIVEPIDTTGGALSAARMRMSAVEALNLLQARIEAAHSEDALLALPDFYVLLIENDTWGFFHATTNGFDPDVVPEMPDVTTTDEAKRSNIVIMSEAGLRAWLEQRFDIELALRESLFMIDAPASSSGSLTQMLAIAEPAVADDC
;
A
#
# COMPACT_ATOMS: atom_id res chain seq x y z
N MET A 1 -29.00 17.07 8.54
CA MET A 1 -27.82 17.40 7.72
C MET A 1 -26.79 16.33 8.04
N CYS A 2 -26.58 15.36 7.15
CA CYS A 2 -25.72 14.20 7.39
C CYS A 2 -24.28 14.55 7.02
N ALA A 3 -23.35 14.43 7.97
CA ALA A 3 -21.92 14.76 7.78
C ALA A 3 -21.15 13.73 6.93
N ILE A 4 -21.80 12.66 6.46
CA ILE A 4 -21.18 11.54 5.74
C ILE A 4 -21.28 11.72 4.20
N CYS A 5 -21.96 12.74 3.69
CA CYS A 5 -22.36 12.81 2.27
C CYS A 5 -21.48 13.67 1.35
N ASN A 6 -20.18 13.88 1.62
CA ASN A 6 -19.33 14.63 0.69
C ASN A 6 -17.89 14.10 0.55
N PHE A 7 -17.69 12.79 0.72
CA PHE A 7 -16.44 12.14 0.30
C PHE A 7 -16.60 11.69 -1.15
N LYS A 8 -16.11 12.52 -2.07
CA LYS A 8 -15.92 12.16 -3.48
C LYS A 8 -14.61 11.37 -3.66
N VAL A 9 -14.41 10.38 -2.79
CA VAL A 9 -13.33 9.41 -2.86
C VAL A 9 -14.03 8.05 -2.88
N ASP A 10 -14.10 7.44 -4.05
CA ASP A 10 -14.70 6.13 -4.24
C ASP A 10 -13.73 5.06 -3.70
N PHE A 11 -13.70 4.88 -2.37
CA PHE A 11 -12.87 3.85 -1.78
C PHE A 11 -13.40 2.46 -2.16
N GLY A 12 -12.52 1.63 -2.73
CA GLY A 12 -12.78 0.21 -2.94
C GLY A 12 -13.00 -0.46 -1.59
N VAL A 13 -14.16 -1.12 -1.42
CA VAL A 13 -14.45 -1.98 -0.25
C VAL A 13 -13.88 -3.39 -0.46
N GLY A 14 -12.78 -3.51 -1.19
CA GLY A 14 -12.11 -4.79 -1.49
C GLY A 14 -11.53 -5.48 -0.26
N HIS A 15 -11.42 -4.78 0.88
CA HIS A 15 -10.91 -5.32 2.14
C HIS A 15 -11.62 -4.74 3.36
N PRO A 16 -11.91 -5.52 4.43
CA PRO A 16 -12.56 -5.02 5.66
C PRO A 16 -11.82 -3.85 6.33
N LEU A 17 -10.49 -3.79 6.20
CA LEU A 17 -9.64 -2.74 6.77
C LEU A 17 -9.55 -1.46 5.90
N ALA A 18 -10.06 -1.48 4.67
CA ALA A 18 -9.95 -0.35 3.74
C ALA A 18 -10.57 0.93 4.32
N LEU A 19 -11.68 0.82 5.05
CA LEU A 19 -12.34 1.98 5.67
C LEU A 19 -11.49 2.62 6.78
N THR A 20 -10.77 1.82 7.57
CA THR A 20 -9.88 2.35 8.61
C THR A 20 -8.75 3.15 7.98
N VAL A 21 -8.13 2.61 6.93
CA VAL A 21 -7.10 3.30 6.15
C VAL A 21 -7.65 4.56 5.52
N ALA A 22 -8.84 4.51 4.90
CA ALA A 22 -9.49 5.67 4.30
C ALA A 22 -9.66 6.84 5.28
N VAL A 23 -10.14 6.54 6.50
CA VAL A 23 -10.34 7.53 7.56
C VAL A 23 -9.00 8.10 8.04
N ALA A 24 -7.99 7.24 8.22
CA ALA A 24 -6.65 7.66 8.62
C ALA A 24 -6.00 8.57 7.56
N THR A 25 -6.04 8.17 6.28
CA THR A 25 -5.54 8.97 5.16
C THR A 25 -6.23 10.32 5.10
N ARG A 26 -7.55 10.35 5.29
CA ARG A 26 -8.26 11.63 5.31
C ARG A 26 -7.80 12.53 6.46
N LYS A 27 -7.66 11.98 7.67
CA LYS A 27 -7.14 12.73 8.82
C LYS A 27 -5.74 13.29 8.52
N ALA A 28 -4.87 12.52 7.87
CA ALA A 28 -3.54 12.96 7.47
C ALA A 28 -3.54 14.04 6.38
N ILE A 29 -4.51 13.99 5.45
CA ILE A 29 -4.75 15.07 4.48
C ILE A 29 -5.20 16.35 5.20
N ASP A 30 -6.17 16.24 6.09
CA ASP A 30 -6.70 17.39 6.82
C ASP A 30 -5.62 18.00 7.75
N SER A 31 -4.60 17.23 8.16
CA SER A 31 -3.43 17.73 8.90
C SER A 31 -2.23 18.15 8.04
N GLY A 32 -2.32 18.04 6.71
CA GLY A 32 -1.25 18.43 5.78
C GLY A 32 -0.03 17.48 5.74
N ILE A 33 -0.17 16.26 6.26
CA ILE A 33 0.88 15.22 6.20
C ILE A 33 0.86 14.51 4.84
N VAL A 34 -0.33 14.35 4.26
CA VAL A 34 -0.56 13.69 2.98
C VAL A 34 -1.19 14.69 2.02
N GLU A 35 -0.66 14.79 0.81
CA GLU A 35 -1.32 15.56 -0.26
C GLU A 35 -2.43 14.71 -0.90
N PRO A 36 -3.62 15.29 -1.17
CA PRO A 36 -4.69 14.56 -1.84
C PRO A 36 -4.30 14.23 -3.29
N ILE A 37 -4.71 13.06 -3.77
CA ILE A 37 -4.57 12.72 -5.20
C ILE A 37 -5.53 13.57 -6.02
N ASP A 38 -5.02 14.10 -7.14
CA ASP A 38 -5.81 14.92 -8.04
C ASP A 38 -6.84 14.08 -8.80
N THR A 39 -8.06 14.02 -8.26
CA THR A 39 -9.21 13.40 -8.92
C THR A 39 -9.78 14.36 -9.96
N THR A 40 -9.02 14.68 -11.01
CA THR A 40 -9.55 15.49 -12.11
C THR A 40 -10.75 14.78 -12.75
N GLY A 41 -11.93 15.41 -12.65
CA GLY A 41 -13.15 14.88 -13.23
C GLY A 41 -13.08 14.80 -14.75
N GLY A 42 -13.85 13.88 -15.34
CA GLY A 42 -13.95 13.72 -16.79
C GLY A 42 -14.03 12.28 -17.24
N ALA A 43 -14.26 12.07 -18.55
CA ALA A 43 -14.51 10.75 -19.15
C ALA A 43 -13.34 9.75 -19.00
N LEU A 44 -12.12 10.23 -18.71
CA LEU A 44 -10.91 9.41 -18.55
C LEU A 44 -10.38 9.33 -17.11
N SER A 45 -11.12 9.87 -16.14
CA SER A 45 -10.70 9.92 -14.73
C SER A 45 -10.33 8.54 -14.18
N ALA A 46 -11.20 7.54 -14.35
CA ALA A 46 -10.94 6.18 -13.88
C ALA A 46 -9.68 5.53 -14.50
N ALA A 47 -9.42 5.77 -15.80
CA ALA A 47 -8.23 5.25 -16.47
C ALA A 47 -6.95 5.91 -15.93
N ARG A 48 -6.98 7.23 -15.72
CA ARG A 48 -5.85 7.98 -15.13
C ARG A 48 -5.55 7.53 -13.70
N MET A 49 -6.58 7.34 -12.88
CA MET A 49 -6.42 6.84 -11.51
C MET A 49 -5.76 5.45 -11.50
N ARG A 50 -6.16 4.55 -12.40
CA ARG A 50 -5.52 3.23 -12.52
C ARG A 50 -4.05 3.34 -12.94
N MET A 51 -3.73 4.19 -13.92
CA MET A 51 -2.34 4.42 -14.33
C MET A 51 -1.50 4.98 -13.17
N SER A 52 -2.06 5.91 -12.40
CA SER A 52 -1.41 6.52 -11.22
C SER A 52 -1.12 5.48 -10.13
N ALA A 53 -2.09 4.61 -9.84
CA ALA A 53 -1.91 3.53 -8.88
C ALA A 53 -0.87 2.50 -9.32
N VAL A 54 -0.85 2.10 -10.59
CA VAL A 54 0.17 1.19 -11.13
C VAL A 54 1.56 1.82 -11.04
N GLU A 55 1.70 3.11 -11.36
CA GLU A 55 2.96 3.83 -11.19
C GLU A 55 3.40 3.83 -9.72
N ALA A 56 2.51 4.11 -8.77
CA ALA A 56 2.82 4.09 -7.35
C ALA A 56 3.27 2.71 -6.86
N LEU A 57 2.65 1.62 -7.34
CA LEU A 57 3.07 0.24 -7.04
C LEU A 57 4.44 -0.09 -7.65
N ASN A 58 4.73 0.37 -8.87
CA ASN A 58 6.05 0.19 -9.47
C ASN A 58 7.14 0.95 -8.69
N LEU A 59 6.83 2.14 -8.17
CA LEU A 59 7.74 2.89 -7.31
C LEU A 59 7.98 2.16 -5.99
N LEU A 60 6.95 1.57 -5.39
CA LEU A 60 7.07 0.72 -4.21
C LEU A 60 7.95 -0.50 -4.50
N GLN A 61 7.72 -1.19 -5.62
CA GLN A 61 8.53 -2.34 -6.04
C GLN A 61 10.00 -1.95 -6.14
N ALA A 62 10.32 -0.93 -6.93
CA ALA A 62 11.68 -0.46 -7.13
C ALA A 62 12.35 -0.04 -5.81
N ARG A 63 11.59 0.57 -4.89
CA ARG A 63 12.09 0.95 -3.56
C ARG A 63 12.47 -0.28 -2.73
N ILE A 64 11.59 -1.29 -2.67
CA ILE A 64 11.84 -2.51 -1.91
C ILE A 64 13.04 -3.25 -2.49
N GLU A 65 13.11 -3.41 -3.81
CA GLU A 65 14.22 -4.07 -4.51
C GLU A 65 15.55 -3.33 -4.29
N ALA A 66 15.55 -1.99 -4.28
CA ALA A 66 16.77 -1.22 -4.05
C ALA A 66 17.26 -1.27 -2.59
N ALA A 67 16.36 -1.49 -1.63
CA ALA A 67 16.68 -1.47 -0.21
C ALA A 67 17.13 -2.83 0.35
N HIS A 68 16.81 -3.93 -0.34
CA HIS A 68 17.05 -5.29 0.15
C HIS A 68 18.10 -6.02 -0.67
N SER A 69 18.84 -6.93 -0.02
CA SER A 69 19.63 -7.93 -0.74
C SER A 69 18.72 -8.96 -1.39
N GLU A 70 19.22 -9.66 -2.41
CA GLU A 70 18.52 -10.76 -3.08
C GLU A 70 18.04 -11.83 -2.07
N ASP A 71 18.92 -12.27 -1.17
CA ASP A 71 18.58 -13.24 -0.11
C ASP A 71 17.44 -12.75 0.80
N ALA A 72 17.38 -11.45 1.08
CA ALA A 72 16.33 -10.87 1.91
C ALA A 72 15.00 -10.81 1.16
N LEU A 73 15.01 -10.49 -0.13
CA LEU A 73 13.81 -10.52 -0.98
C LEU A 73 13.26 -11.95 -1.09
N LEU A 74 14.12 -12.94 -1.37
CA LEU A 74 13.72 -14.35 -1.47
C LEU A 74 13.17 -14.94 -0.17
N ALA A 75 13.48 -14.33 0.98
CA ALA A 75 12.94 -14.73 2.28
C ALA A 75 11.57 -14.11 2.59
N LEU A 76 11.10 -13.15 1.78
CA LEU A 76 9.79 -12.54 1.96
C LEU A 76 8.69 -13.53 1.58
N PRO A 77 7.57 -13.55 2.32
CA PRO A 77 6.39 -14.26 1.86
C PRO A 77 5.78 -13.52 0.66
N ASP A 78 5.11 -14.24 -0.23
CA ASP A 78 4.29 -13.62 -1.26
C ASP A 78 3.21 -12.75 -0.62
N PHE A 79 2.98 -11.55 -1.16
CA PHE A 79 2.03 -10.60 -0.59
C PHE A 79 1.31 -9.77 -1.64
N TYR A 80 0.15 -9.27 -1.24
CA TYR A 80 -0.64 -8.32 -2.00
C TYR A 80 -0.50 -6.92 -1.41
N VAL A 81 -0.60 -5.91 -2.26
CA VAL A 81 -0.80 -4.52 -1.86
C VAL A 81 -2.13 -4.05 -2.41
N LEU A 82 -3.01 -3.56 -1.54
CA LEU A 82 -4.26 -2.92 -1.92
C LEU A 82 -4.14 -1.41 -1.81
N LEU A 83 -4.31 -0.70 -2.93
CA LEU A 83 -4.52 0.74 -2.99
C LEU A 83 -6.02 1.05 -2.98
N ILE A 84 -6.48 1.65 -1.88
CA ILE A 84 -7.91 1.74 -1.57
C ILE A 84 -8.69 2.75 -2.44
N GLU A 85 -8.05 3.76 -3.04
CA GLU A 85 -8.73 4.82 -3.81
C GLU A 85 -9.39 4.33 -5.10
N ASN A 86 -8.94 3.20 -5.65
CA ASN A 86 -9.47 2.66 -6.90
C ASN A 86 -9.53 1.12 -6.92
N ASP A 87 -9.39 0.49 -5.74
CA ASP A 87 -9.36 -0.97 -5.57
C ASP A 87 -8.28 -1.64 -6.44
N THR A 88 -7.10 -1.01 -6.55
CA THR A 88 -5.99 -1.57 -7.31
C THR A 88 -5.17 -2.50 -6.45
N TRP A 89 -5.00 -3.72 -6.95
CA TRP A 89 -4.20 -4.76 -6.32
C TRP A 89 -2.88 -4.94 -7.06
N GLY A 90 -1.78 -4.90 -6.31
CA GLY A 90 -0.47 -5.40 -6.74
C GLY A 90 -0.18 -6.72 -6.05
N PHE A 91 0.48 -7.65 -6.74
CA PHE A 91 0.98 -8.89 -6.15
C PHE A 91 2.48 -8.97 -6.33
N PHE A 92 3.16 -9.40 -5.28
CA PHE A 92 4.60 -9.39 -5.18
C PHE A 92 5.08 -10.81 -4.86
N HIS A 93 5.75 -11.41 -5.83
CA HIS A 93 6.41 -12.71 -5.72
C HIS A 93 7.91 -12.52 -5.95
N ALA A 94 8.72 -12.79 -4.93
CA ALA A 94 10.16 -12.59 -5.01
C ALA A 94 10.85 -13.70 -5.82
N THR A 95 11.77 -13.30 -6.68
CA THR A 95 12.63 -14.17 -7.48
C THR A 95 14.10 -13.76 -7.33
N THR A 96 15.02 -14.50 -7.92
CA THR A 96 16.44 -14.15 -7.95
C THR A 96 16.73 -12.85 -8.70
N ASN A 97 15.77 -12.34 -9.49
CA ASN A 97 15.92 -11.12 -10.29
C ASN A 97 15.03 -9.97 -9.79
N GLY A 98 14.58 -9.99 -8.53
CA GLY A 98 13.58 -9.06 -7.99
C GLY A 98 12.18 -9.65 -8.03
N PHE A 99 11.14 -8.82 -8.06
CA PHE A 99 9.76 -9.31 -8.11
C PHE A 99 9.36 -9.74 -9.53
N ASP A 100 8.65 -10.86 -9.63
CA ASP A 100 8.17 -11.40 -10.91
C ASP A 100 7.06 -10.49 -11.50
N PRO A 101 7.26 -9.86 -12.68
CA PRO A 101 6.23 -9.05 -13.32
C PRO A 101 5.18 -9.89 -14.08
N ASP A 102 5.49 -11.15 -14.39
CA ASP A 102 4.67 -12.03 -15.23
C ASP A 102 3.82 -13.00 -14.40
N VAL A 103 3.96 -12.96 -13.07
CA VAL A 103 3.19 -13.80 -12.17
C VAL A 103 1.69 -13.46 -12.26
N VAL A 104 0.87 -14.50 -12.37
CA VAL A 104 -0.59 -14.38 -12.38
C VAL A 104 -1.13 -14.97 -11.07
N PRO A 105 -1.40 -14.14 -10.05
CA PRO A 105 -1.91 -14.62 -8.77
C PRO A 105 -3.38 -15.01 -8.86
N GLU A 106 -3.81 -15.84 -7.91
CA GLU A 106 -5.24 -15.97 -7.59
C GLU A 106 -5.74 -14.74 -6.84
N MET A 107 -7.05 -14.49 -6.84
CA MET A 107 -7.59 -13.36 -6.08
C MET A 107 -7.46 -13.63 -4.57
N PRO A 108 -7.03 -12.65 -3.75
CA PRO A 108 -6.84 -12.88 -2.32
C PRO A 108 -8.16 -13.23 -1.64
N ASP A 109 -8.17 -14.29 -0.85
CA ASP A 109 -9.32 -14.66 -0.03
C ASP A 109 -9.29 -13.88 1.29
N VAL A 110 -10.01 -12.76 1.30
CA VAL A 110 -10.14 -11.88 2.48
C VAL A 110 -11.16 -12.39 3.51
N THR A 111 -11.80 -13.52 3.24
CA THR A 111 -12.89 -14.07 4.07
C THR A 111 -12.49 -15.34 4.83
N THR A 112 -11.40 -15.99 4.41
CA THR A 112 -10.92 -17.19 5.08
C THR A 112 -10.45 -16.91 6.50
N THR A 113 -10.84 -17.81 7.40
CA THR A 113 -10.41 -17.82 8.81
C THR A 113 -9.29 -18.84 9.07
N ASP A 114 -8.94 -19.64 8.06
CA ASP A 114 -7.85 -20.61 8.11
C ASP A 114 -6.51 -19.88 7.89
N GLU A 115 -5.75 -19.70 8.97
CA GLU A 115 -4.46 -18.99 8.96
C GLU A 115 -3.50 -19.48 7.87
N ALA A 116 -3.50 -20.78 7.55
CA ALA A 116 -2.61 -21.37 6.55
C ALA A 116 -2.97 -20.96 5.10
N LYS A 117 -4.19 -20.47 4.89
CA LYS A 117 -4.70 -20.02 3.59
C LYS A 117 -4.88 -18.51 3.50
N ARG A 118 -4.64 -17.77 4.59
CA ARG A 118 -4.78 -16.32 4.59
C ARG A 118 -3.70 -15.72 3.71
N SER A 119 -4.14 -14.92 2.75
CA SER A 119 -3.24 -14.07 1.97
C SER A 119 -2.56 -13.05 2.87
N ASN A 120 -1.32 -12.68 2.55
CA ASN A 120 -0.64 -11.57 3.21
C ASN A 120 -0.96 -10.30 2.45
N ILE A 121 -1.58 -9.31 3.09
CA ILE A 121 -2.09 -8.12 2.42
C ILE A 121 -1.59 -6.87 3.14
N VAL A 122 -1.00 -5.95 2.40
CA VAL A 122 -0.70 -4.59 2.87
C VAL A 122 -1.74 -3.65 2.30
N ILE A 123 -2.53 -3.01 3.15
CA ILE A 123 -3.59 -2.07 2.78
C ILE A 123 -3.09 -0.67 3.01
N MET A 124 -3.15 0.17 1.99
CA MET A 124 -2.75 1.57 2.06
C MET A 124 -3.55 2.42 1.08
N SER A 125 -3.51 3.73 1.26
CA SER A 125 -3.92 4.69 0.24
C SER A 125 -2.77 4.98 -0.72
N GLU A 126 -3.03 5.13 -2.02
CA GLU A 126 -2.06 5.63 -2.99
C GLU A 126 -1.48 6.99 -2.53
N ALA A 127 -2.32 7.88 -1.98
CA ALA A 127 -1.87 9.18 -1.47
C ALA A 127 -0.85 9.02 -0.33
N GLY A 128 -1.16 8.13 0.61
CA GLY A 128 -0.27 7.75 1.71
C GLY A 128 1.02 7.09 1.22
N LEU A 129 0.96 6.19 0.24
CA LEU A 129 2.14 5.56 -0.36
C LEU A 129 3.07 6.61 -0.96
N ARG A 130 2.53 7.54 -1.75
CA ARG A 130 3.33 8.64 -2.35
C ARG A 130 3.95 9.52 -1.28
N ALA A 131 3.19 9.90 -0.24
CA ALA A 131 3.70 10.71 0.86
C ALA A 131 4.82 10.00 1.67
N TRP A 132 4.71 8.68 1.87
CA TRP A 132 5.77 7.87 2.49
C TRP A 132 7.02 7.80 1.60
N LEU A 133 6.86 7.55 0.29
CA LEU A 133 7.97 7.56 -0.68
C LEU A 133 8.66 8.93 -0.76
N GLU A 134 7.92 10.01 -0.53
CA GLU A 134 8.37 11.41 -0.44
C GLU A 134 8.87 11.80 0.97
N GLN A 135 9.00 10.85 1.91
CA GLN A 135 9.53 11.09 3.26
C GLN A 135 8.72 12.07 4.12
N ARG A 136 7.41 12.22 3.86
CA ARG A 136 6.56 13.06 4.72
C ARG A 136 6.29 12.43 6.09
N PHE A 137 6.45 11.11 6.21
CA PHE A 137 6.37 10.36 7.45
C PHE A 137 7.13 9.04 7.35
N ASP A 138 7.52 8.50 8.50
CA ASP A 138 8.19 7.20 8.66
C ASP A 138 7.20 6.02 8.72
N ILE A 139 7.72 4.79 8.57
CA ILE A 139 6.85 3.60 8.61
C ILE A 139 6.19 3.41 9.99
N GLU A 140 6.85 3.86 11.05
CA GLU A 140 6.35 3.73 12.42
C GLU A 140 5.07 4.53 12.60
N LEU A 141 5.06 5.79 12.14
CA LEU A 141 3.88 6.65 12.12
C LEU A 141 2.81 6.08 11.20
N ALA A 142 3.20 5.55 10.03
CA ALA A 142 2.26 4.97 9.08
C ALA A 142 1.45 3.83 9.70
N LEU A 143 2.11 2.91 10.41
CA LEU A 143 1.46 1.78 11.08
C LEU A 143 0.70 2.22 12.33
N ARG A 144 1.29 3.12 13.14
CA ARG A 144 0.67 3.62 14.39
C ARG A 144 -0.63 4.39 14.13
N GLU A 145 -0.66 5.25 13.12
CA GLU A 145 -1.85 6.02 12.74
C GLU A 145 -2.77 5.28 11.76
N SER A 146 -2.49 4.01 11.44
CA SER A 146 -3.26 3.19 10.50
C SER A 146 -3.32 3.75 9.07
N LEU A 147 -2.33 4.55 8.66
CA LEU A 147 -2.15 4.95 7.27
C LEU A 147 -1.82 3.73 6.41
N PHE A 148 -0.99 2.83 6.95
CA PHE A 148 -0.77 1.48 6.41
C PHE A 148 -1.29 0.46 7.41
N MET A 149 -1.94 -0.59 6.90
CA MET A 149 -2.37 -1.73 7.70
C MET A 149 -1.88 -3.01 7.05
N ILE A 150 -1.49 -4.00 7.87
CA ILE A 150 -1.08 -5.31 7.40
C ILE A 150 -2.13 -6.30 7.88
N ASP A 151 -2.75 -6.99 6.94
CA ASP A 151 -3.57 -8.15 7.22
C ASP A 151 -2.85 -9.43 6.77
N ALA A 152 -2.23 -10.11 7.72
CA ALA A 152 -1.46 -11.33 7.48
C ALA A 152 -1.40 -12.18 8.76
N PRO A 153 -1.10 -13.49 8.66
CA PRO A 153 -0.71 -14.30 9.81
C PRO A 153 0.47 -13.67 10.57
N ALA A 154 0.54 -13.91 11.89
CA ALA A 154 1.54 -13.29 12.75
C ALA A 154 3.00 -13.54 12.29
N SER A 155 3.28 -14.72 11.71
CA SER A 155 4.58 -15.07 11.16
C SER A 155 4.99 -14.18 9.98
N SER A 156 4.03 -13.81 9.12
CA SER A 156 4.28 -13.00 7.92
C SER A 156 4.21 -11.51 8.20
N SER A 157 3.34 -11.09 9.13
CA SER A 157 3.18 -9.67 9.47
C SER A 157 4.49 -9.04 9.93
N GLY A 158 5.29 -9.75 10.74
CA GLY A 158 6.59 -9.25 11.19
C GLY A 158 7.56 -9.03 10.02
N SER A 159 7.64 -9.98 9.09
CA SER A 159 8.48 -9.87 7.89
C SER A 159 8.04 -8.73 6.98
N LEU A 160 6.74 -8.53 6.78
CA LEU A 160 6.23 -7.42 5.96
C LEU A 160 6.46 -6.05 6.61
N THR A 161 6.27 -5.94 7.92
CA THR A 161 6.62 -4.72 8.67
C THR A 161 8.11 -4.41 8.55
N GLN A 162 8.97 -5.42 8.73
CA GLN A 162 10.41 -5.26 8.63
C GLN A 162 10.84 -4.87 7.21
N MET A 163 10.23 -5.48 6.19
CA MET A 163 10.46 -5.13 4.79
C MET A 163 10.17 -3.66 4.52
N LEU A 164 9.02 -3.14 4.98
CA LEU A 164 8.68 -1.73 4.81
C LEU A 164 9.62 -0.81 5.59
N ALA A 165 10.07 -1.23 6.77
CA ALA A 165 11.03 -0.46 7.57
C ALA A 165 12.42 -0.37 6.94
N ILE A 166 12.92 -1.45 6.33
CA ILE A 166 14.19 -1.44 5.61
C ILE A 166 14.05 -0.65 4.30
N ALA A 167 12.91 -0.75 3.63
CA ALA A 167 12.57 0.01 2.44
C ALA A 167 12.32 1.51 2.72
N GLU A 168 12.36 1.94 3.99
CA GLU A 168 12.13 3.32 4.33
C GLU A 168 13.16 4.22 3.62
N PRO A 169 12.70 5.24 2.90
CA PRO A 169 13.61 6.16 2.24
C PRO A 169 14.52 6.85 3.26
N ALA A 170 15.84 6.68 3.13
CA ALA A 170 16.83 7.38 3.95
C ALA A 170 16.75 8.88 3.72
N VAL A 171 16.55 9.67 4.78
CA VAL A 171 16.59 11.13 4.70
C VAL A 171 17.91 11.52 4.06
N ALA A 172 17.87 12.20 2.91
CA ALA A 172 19.05 12.85 2.41
C ALA A 172 19.37 13.96 3.42
N ASP A 173 20.28 13.70 4.36
CA ASP A 173 20.95 14.75 5.09
C ASP A 173 21.70 15.58 4.04
N ASP A 174 21.09 16.68 3.60
CA ASP A 174 21.80 17.76 2.91
C ASP A 174 22.89 18.27 3.88
N CYS A 175 24.10 17.74 3.70
CA CYS A 175 25.34 18.26 4.30
C CYS A 175 25.80 19.53 3.59
#